data_AF-A0AAD7LQN2-F1
#
_entry.id   AF-A0AAD7LQN2-F1
#
_cell.length_a   1.000
_cell.length_b   1.000
_cell.length_c   1.000
_cell.angle_alpha   90.00
_cell.angle_beta   90.00
_cell.angle_gamma   90.00
#
_symmetry.space_group_name_H-M   'P 1'
#
loop_
_entity.id
_entity.type
_entity.pdbx_description
1 polymer ?
#
loop_
_entity_poly.entity_id
_entity_poly.type
_entity_poly.pdbx_seq_one_letter_code
_entity_poly.pdbx_strand_id
1 'polypeptide(L)'
;MWHLTTTSPRSFLPRVANPLWSLTRQERAELDAKARQGETVIPGGTGGKSLEAQEHLAEGRSRGGQTRREQLGREGYQEMGRKGRSRGGQTRKEQLGSEGYPERGSQGGQTRKEQIGTQGYQEMGRKGGLSTMDKFGGERAAEEGIQIDESKYKTST
;
A
#
# COMPACT_ATOMS: atom_id res chain seq x y z
N MET A 1 -13.75 -33.93 -2.53
CA MET A 1 -12.42 -33.92 -3.18
C MET A 1 -12.41 -32.79 -4.20
N TRP A 2 -12.07 -31.56 -3.78
CA TRP A 2 -11.66 -30.44 -4.63
C TRP A 2 -10.75 -29.55 -3.78
N HIS A 3 -9.59 -29.23 -4.34
CA HIS A 3 -8.43 -28.64 -3.64
C HIS A 3 -8.57 -27.11 -3.51
N LEU A 4 -8.31 -26.60 -2.30
CA LEU A 4 -8.15 -25.16 -2.03
C LEU A 4 -6.72 -24.75 -2.35
N THR A 5 -6.54 -23.84 -3.32
CA THR A 5 -5.30 -23.08 -3.46
C THR A 5 -5.37 -21.85 -2.57
N THR A 6 -4.55 -21.85 -1.52
CA THR A 6 -4.48 -20.82 -0.50
C THR A 6 -3.83 -19.56 -1.04
N THR A 7 -4.63 -18.55 -1.38
CA THR A 7 -4.13 -17.18 -1.57
C THR A 7 -3.84 -16.59 -0.19
N SER A 8 -2.56 -16.50 0.15
CA SER A 8 -2.07 -16.00 1.44
C SER A 8 -2.54 -14.55 1.68
N PRO A 9 -3.23 -14.25 2.80
CA PRO A 9 -3.53 -12.87 3.16
C PRO A 9 -2.23 -12.21 3.61
N ARG A 10 -1.88 -11.10 2.96
CA ARG A 10 -0.81 -10.20 3.40
C ARG A 10 -1.23 -9.64 4.77
N SER A 11 -0.84 -10.33 5.84
CA SER A 11 -1.06 -9.90 7.20
C SER A 11 -0.36 -8.56 7.38
N PHE A 12 -1.17 -7.51 7.55
CA PHE A 12 -0.70 -6.27 8.11
C PHE A 12 -0.33 -6.60 9.56
N LEU A 13 0.95 -6.91 9.79
CA LEU A 13 1.45 -7.29 11.11
C LEU A 13 1.04 -6.20 12.12
N PRO A 14 0.46 -6.56 13.28
CA PRO A 14 0.17 -5.59 14.30
C PRO A 14 1.46 -4.87 14.66
N ARG A 15 1.40 -3.54 14.74
CA ARG A 15 2.42 -2.69 15.34
C ARG A 15 2.77 -3.34 16.67
N VAL A 16 3.97 -3.92 16.79
CA VAL A 16 4.41 -4.72 17.94
C VAL A 16 3.97 -4.02 19.22
N ALA A 17 2.96 -4.60 19.89
CA ALA A 17 2.37 -4.04 21.11
C ALA A 17 3.35 -4.09 22.29
N ASN A 18 4.45 -4.83 22.13
CA ASN A 18 5.53 -4.96 23.08
C ASN A 18 6.86 -4.54 22.45
N PRO A 19 7.67 -3.72 23.12
CA PRO A 19 9.00 -3.37 22.62
C PRO A 19 9.91 -4.61 22.55
N LEU A 20 10.83 -4.65 21.58
CA LEU A 20 11.70 -5.82 21.31
C LEU A 20 12.48 -6.34 22.54
N TRP A 21 12.80 -5.44 23.49
CA TRP A 21 13.51 -5.78 24.71
C TRP A 21 12.65 -6.49 25.77
N SER A 22 11.32 -6.46 25.65
CA SER A 22 10.40 -7.17 26.55
C SER A 22 9.97 -8.53 26.00
N LEU A 23 10.54 -8.97 24.87
CA LEU A 23 10.22 -10.26 24.27
C LEU A 23 10.86 -11.41 25.05
N THR A 24 10.06 -12.43 25.30
CA THR A 24 10.51 -13.69 25.87
C THR A 24 11.40 -14.45 24.89
N ARG A 25 12.16 -15.44 25.40
CA ARG A 25 12.99 -16.31 24.57
C ARG A 25 12.16 -17.09 23.54
N GLN A 26 10.93 -17.48 23.88
CA GLN A 26 10.02 -18.17 22.98
C GLN A 26 9.56 -17.25 21.84
N GLU A 27 9.10 -16.04 22.15
CA GLU A 27 8.69 -15.06 21.12
C GLU A 27 9.85 -14.70 20.18
N ARG A 28 11.07 -14.52 20.70
CA ARG A 28 12.26 -14.28 19.87
C ARG A 28 12.56 -15.46 18.94
N ALA A 29 12.41 -16.70 19.42
CA ALA A 29 12.59 -17.90 18.61
C ALA A 29 11.51 -18.02 17.50
N GLU A 30 10.27 -17.64 17.79
CA GLU A 30 9.20 -17.57 16.78
C GLU A 30 9.49 -16.53 15.69
N LEU A 31 9.95 -15.34 16.09
CA LEU A 31 10.35 -14.29 15.14
C LEU A 31 11.55 -14.71 14.30
N ASP A 32 12.51 -15.43 14.89
CA ASP A 32 13.63 -16.04 14.16
C ASP A 32 13.15 -17.08 13.15
N ALA A 33 12.19 -17.94 13.51
CA ALA A 33 11.62 -18.92 12.60
C ALA A 33 10.94 -18.24 11.39
N LYS A 34 10.18 -17.17 11.64
CA LYS A 34 9.55 -16.34 10.59
C LYS A 34 10.59 -15.65 9.70
N ALA A 35 11.62 -15.05 10.30
CA ALA A 35 12.72 -14.43 9.55
C ALA A 35 13.46 -15.45 8.67
N ARG A 36 13.66 -16.68 9.14
CA ARG A 36 14.25 -17.78 8.35
C ARG A 36 13.38 -18.18 7.16
N GLN A 37 12.06 -18.09 7.28
CA GLN A 37 11.11 -18.29 6.18
C GLN A 37 11.08 -17.11 5.20
N GLY A 38 11.86 -16.04 5.46
CA GLY A 38 11.96 -14.86 4.61
C GLY A 38 10.98 -13.75 4.96
N GLU A 39 10.20 -13.90 6.04
CA GLU A 39 9.31 -12.85 6.50
C GLU A 39 10.08 -11.67 7.08
N THR A 40 9.59 -10.45 6.85
CA THR A 40 10.12 -9.25 7.51
C THR A 40 9.41 -9.09 8.85
N VAL A 41 10.13 -9.32 9.95
CA VAL A 41 9.65 -9.14 11.32
C VAL A 41 10.06 -7.79 11.92
N ILE A 42 11.11 -7.16 11.37
CA ILE A 42 11.53 -5.79 11.72
C ILE A 42 11.32 -4.84 10.54
N PRO A 43 10.51 -3.76 10.69
CA PRO A 43 10.39 -2.72 9.67
C PRO A 43 11.75 -2.12 9.31
N GLY A 44 12.05 -2.05 8.01
CA GLY A 44 13.36 -1.58 7.52
C GLY A 44 14.47 -2.65 7.57
N GLY A 45 14.22 -3.81 8.18
CA GLY A 45 15.16 -4.93 8.32
C GLY A 45 15.09 -6.00 7.22
N THR A 46 14.31 -5.77 6.16
CA THR A 46 14.08 -6.77 5.09
C THR A 46 15.38 -7.32 4.51
N GLY A 47 15.50 -8.66 4.46
CA GLY A 47 16.62 -9.40 3.88
C GLY A 47 17.41 -10.27 4.89
N GLY A 48 17.27 -10.03 6.19
CA GLY A 48 17.91 -10.83 7.24
C GLY A 48 17.16 -12.15 7.53
N LYS A 49 17.89 -13.24 7.77
CA LYS A 49 17.34 -14.58 8.08
C LYS A 49 17.22 -14.88 9.60
N SER A 50 17.30 -13.85 10.43
CA SER A 50 17.06 -13.89 11.88
C SER A 50 16.53 -12.53 12.34
N LEU A 51 15.89 -12.49 13.50
CA LEU A 51 15.44 -11.28 14.17
C LEU A 51 16.60 -10.27 14.29
N GLU A 52 17.73 -10.72 14.84
CA GLU A 52 18.94 -9.92 15.03
C GLU A 52 19.51 -9.40 13.70
N ALA A 53 19.55 -10.22 12.65
CA ALA A 53 20.03 -9.78 11.35
C ALA A 53 19.12 -8.67 10.77
N GLN A 54 17.81 -8.79 10.95
CA GLN A 54 16.87 -7.75 10.51
C GLN A 54 16.99 -6.48 11.37
N GLU A 55 17.22 -6.59 12.68
CA GLU A 55 17.50 -5.46 13.57
C GLU A 55 18.73 -4.67 13.08
N HIS A 56 19.86 -5.35 12.85
CA HIS A 56 21.08 -4.70 12.37
C HIS A 56 20.92 -4.06 10.99
N LEU A 57 20.16 -4.69 10.09
CA LEU A 57 19.86 -4.10 8.78
C LEU A 57 19.00 -2.84 8.91
N ALA A 58 17.97 -2.89 9.75
CA ALA A 58 17.09 -1.75 9.99
C ALA A 58 17.86 -0.59 10.60
N GLU A 59 18.67 -0.87 11.62
CA GLU A 59 19.52 0.12 12.27
C GLU A 59 20.56 0.70 11.29
N GLY A 60 21.27 -0.15 10.55
CA GLY A 60 22.26 0.29 9.58
C GLY A 60 21.67 1.19 8.48
N ARG A 61 20.48 0.85 7.96
CA ARG A 61 19.76 1.67 6.97
C ARG A 61 19.28 3.00 7.56
N SER A 62 18.77 2.97 8.79
CA SER A 62 18.35 4.18 9.52
C SER A 62 19.53 5.13 9.71
N ARG A 63 20.62 4.63 10.28
CA ARG A 63 21.86 5.40 10.50
C ARG A 63 22.41 5.94 9.18
N GLY A 64 22.52 5.11 8.15
CA GLY A 64 22.97 5.54 6.83
C GLY A 64 22.09 6.64 6.22
N GLY A 65 20.77 6.56 6.41
CA GLY A 65 19.83 7.62 6.02
C GLY A 65 20.03 8.93 6.79
N GLN A 66 20.26 8.85 8.10
CA GLN A 66 20.58 10.02 8.94
C GLN A 66 21.89 10.67 8.53
N THR A 67 22.97 9.88 8.39
CA THR A 67 24.27 10.38 7.91
C THR A 67 24.13 11.07 6.55
N ARG A 68 23.35 10.48 5.62
CA ARG A 68 23.12 11.11 4.32
C ARG A 68 22.32 12.40 4.41
N ARG A 69 21.38 12.48 5.34
CA ARG A 69 20.61 13.70 5.62
C ARG A 69 21.47 14.80 6.23
N GLU A 70 22.39 14.46 7.11
CA GLU A 70 23.35 15.41 7.70
C GLU A 70 24.28 15.97 6.62
N GLN A 71 24.83 15.11 5.75
CA GLN A 71 25.71 15.52 4.65
C GLN A 71 25.05 16.46 3.63
N LEU A 72 23.76 16.25 3.33
CA LEU A 72 23.03 17.01 2.31
C LEU A 72 22.20 18.17 2.89
N GLY A 73 22.06 18.24 4.21
CA GLY A 73 21.05 19.05 4.85
C GLY A 73 19.61 18.59 4.55
N ARG A 74 18.65 19.25 5.19
CA ARG A 74 17.21 18.94 5.05
C ARG A 74 16.73 19.11 3.60
N GLU A 75 17.11 20.19 2.96
CA GLU A 75 16.64 20.54 1.61
C GLU A 75 17.20 19.58 0.57
N GLY A 76 18.50 19.32 0.58
CA GLY A 76 19.14 18.37 -0.35
C GLY A 76 18.60 16.95 -0.20
N TYR A 77 18.30 16.51 1.03
CA TYR A 77 17.67 15.21 1.27
C TYR A 77 16.24 15.14 0.70
N GLN A 78 15.44 16.21 0.89
CA GLN A 78 14.09 16.29 0.33
C GLN A 78 14.10 16.35 -1.19
N GLU A 79 15.01 17.12 -1.78
CA GLU A 79 15.18 17.23 -3.24
C GLU A 79 15.53 15.88 -3.84
N MET A 80 16.47 15.14 -3.24
CA MET A 80 16.80 13.79 -3.68
C MET A 80 15.58 12.86 -3.68
N GLY A 81 14.77 12.91 -2.62
CA GLY A 81 13.52 12.13 -2.52
C GLY A 81 12.50 12.52 -3.60
N ARG A 82 12.34 13.82 -3.89
CA ARG A 82 11.48 14.31 -4.97
C ARG A 82 11.98 13.83 -6.33
N LYS A 83 13.29 13.99 -6.60
CA LYS A 83 13.92 13.59 -7.86
C LYS A 83 13.80 12.10 -8.12
N GLY A 84 13.96 11.27 -7.08
CA GLY A 84 13.75 9.82 -7.18
C GLY A 84 12.32 9.48 -7.58
N ARG A 85 11.32 10.09 -6.92
CA ARG A 85 9.90 9.90 -7.26
C ARG A 85 9.57 10.35 -8.67
N SER A 86 10.03 11.55 -9.06
CA SER A 86 9.78 12.10 -10.40
C SER A 86 10.41 11.25 -11.48
N ARG A 87 11.66 10.81 -11.30
CA ARG A 87 12.33 9.90 -12.25
C ARG A 87 11.59 8.58 -12.37
N GLY A 88 11.21 7.95 -11.25
CA GLY A 88 10.43 6.71 -11.28
C GLY A 88 9.11 6.87 -12.05
N GLY A 89 8.40 7.99 -11.84
CA GLY A 89 7.18 8.31 -12.59
C GLY A 89 7.44 8.54 -14.08
N GLN A 90 8.52 9.24 -14.43
CA GLN A 90 8.93 9.48 -15.81
C GLN A 90 9.31 8.18 -16.53
N THR A 91 10.16 7.34 -15.92
CA THR A 91 10.53 6.03 -16.48
C THR A 91 9.29 5.15 -16.68
N ARG A 92 8.35 5.15 -15.74
CA ARG A 92 7.11 4.38 -15.88
C ARG A 92 6.23 4.93 -17.01
N LYS A 93 6.18 6.25 -17.20
CA LYS A 93 5.48 6.89 -18.31
C LYS A 93 6.11 6.56 -19.66
N GLU A 94 7.43 6.54 -19.73
CA GLU A 94 8.18 6.17 -20.93
C GLU A 94 7.94 4.70 -21.30
N GLN A 95 8.03 3.77 -20.33
CA GLN A 95 7.76 2.34 -20.56
C GLN A 95 6.33 2.05 -21.05
N LEU A 96 5.35 2.80 -20.54
CA LEU A 96 3.92 2.58 -20.84
C LEU A 96 3.44 3.38 -22.06
N GLY A 97 4.20 4.36 -22.52
CA GLY A 97 3.78 5.28 -23.57
C GLY A 97 2.54 6.10 -23.19
N SER A 98 1.92 6.70 -24.21
CA SER A 98 0.68 7.47 -24.07
C SER A 98 -0.53 6.61 -23.70
N GLU A 99 -0.52 5.32 -24.06
CA GLU A 99 -1.68 4.43 -23.93
C GLU A 99 -1.69 3.62 -22.64
N GLY A 100 -0.53 3.33 -22.02
CA GLY A 100 -0.52 2.35 -20.92
C GLY A 100 -1.11 2.83 -19.59
N TYR A 101 -1.29 4.14 -19.37
CA TYR A 101 -2.09 4.64 -18.23
C TYR A 101 -3.60 4.51 -18.49
N PRO A 102 -4.14 5.00 -19.63
CA PRO A 102 -5.52 4.73 -20.03
C PRO A 102 -5.88 3.25 -20.04
N GLU A 103 -5.02 2.40 -20.58
CA GLU A 103 -5.22 0.95 -20.65
C GLU A 103 -5.32 0.34 -19.25
N ARG A 104 -4.35 0.61 -18.36
CA ARG A 104 -4.39 0.08 -16.98
C ARG A 104 -5.58 0.61 -16.20
N GLY A 105 -5.94 1.88 -16.38
CA GLY A 105 -7.13 2.47 -15.77
C GLY A 105 -8.41 1.77 -16.25
N SER A 106 -8.49 1.48 -17.55
CA SER A 106 -9.63 0.79 -18.16
C SER A 106 -9.74 -0.65 -17.66
N GLN A 107 -8.62 -1.38 -17.61
CA GLN A 107 -8.58 -2.74 -17.06
C GLN A 107 -9.00 -2.78 -15.58
N GLY A 108 -8.54 -1.82 -14.78
CA GLY A 108 -8.97 -1.67 -13.39
C GLY A 108 -10.47 -1.38 -13.27
N GLY A 109 -11.01 -0.52 -14.14
CA GLY A 109 -12.43 -0.24 -14.24
C GLY A 109 -13.26 -1.48 -14.61
N GLN A 110 -12.82 -2.26 -15.60
CA GLN A 110 -13.48 -3.51 -15.99
C GLN A 110 -13.47 -4.53 -14.85
N THR A 111 -12.32 -4.73 -14.21
CA THR A 111 -12.20 -5.62 -13.03
C THR A 111 -13.17 -5.20 -11.93
N ARG A 112 -13.27 -3.89 -11.67
CA ARG A 112 -14.22 -3.39 -10.67
C ARG A 112 -15.66 -3.67 -11.09
N LYS A 113 -16.01 -3.40 -12.36
CA LYS A 113 -17.34 -3.68 -12.92
C LYS A 113 -17.73 -5.15 -12.81
N GLU A 114 -16.79 -6.06 -13.01
CA GLU A 114 -17.02 -7.51 -12.82
C GLU A 114 -17.32 -7.85 -11.36
N GLN A 115 -16.62 -7.24 -10.41
CA GLN A 115 -16.81 -7.52 -8.97
C GLN A 115 -18.15 -7.05 -8.42
N ILE A 116 -18.65 -5.89 -8.85
CA ILE A 116 -19.86 -5.26 -8.28
C ILE A 116 -21.04 -5.21 -9.27
N GLY A 117 -20.85 -5.77 -10.47
CA GLY A 117 -21.81 -5.71 -11.55
C GLY A 117 -21.98 -4.32 -12.18
N THR A 118 -22.70 -4.29 -13.31
CA THR A 118 -22.97 -3.06 -14.07
C THR A 118 -23.71 -2.00 -13.24
N GLN A 119 -24.67 -2.42 -12.42
CA GLN A 119 -25.45 -1.49 -11.58
C GLN A 119 -24.58 -0.83 -10.51
N GLY A 120 -23.78 -1.59 -9.77
CA GLY A 120 -22.83 -1.03 -8.81
C GLY A 120 -21.82 -0.08 -9.47
N TYR A 121 -21.31 -0.45 -10.65
CA TYR A 121 -20.37 0.40 -11.39
C TYR A 121 -21.02 1.72 -11.85
N GLN A 122 -22.26 1.68 -12.32
CA GLN A 122 -23.02 2.87 -12.70
C GLN A 122 -23.27 3.80 -11.52
N GLU A 123 -23.68 3.26 -10.36
CA GLU A 123 -23.92 4.05 -9.14
C GLU A 123 -22.61 4.70 -8.64
N MET A 124 -21.49 3.98 -8.71
CA MET A 124 -20.17 4.55 -8.39
C MET A 124 -19.78 5.68 -9.35
N GLY A 125 -20.01 5.50 -10.65
CA GLY A 125 -19.77 6.53 -11.66
C GLY A 125 -20.66 7.76 -11.45
N ARG A 126 -21.92 7.54 -11.09
CA ARG A 126 -22.90 8.59 -10.79
C ARG A 126 -22.48 9.41 -9.57
N LYS A 127 -22.04 8.73 -8.49
CA LYS A 127 -21.44 9.39 -7.33
C LYS A 127 -20.18 10.17 -7.69
N GLY A 128 -19.28 9.58 -8.48
CA GLY A 128 -18.05 10.23 -8.91
C GLY A 128 -18.29 11.49 -9.75
N GLY A 129 -19.25 11.44 -10.66
CA GLY A 129 -19.61 12.56 -11.54
C GLY A 129 -20.23 13.77 -10.85
N LEU A 130 -20.72 13.60 -9.61
CA LEU A 130 -21.23 14.70 -8.79
C LEU A 130 -20.12 15.46 -8.05
N SER A 131 -18.92 14.89 -7.95
CA SER A 131 -17.84 15.51 -7.17
C SER A 131 -17.41 16.85 -7.77
N THR A 132 -17.18 17.84 -6.90
CA THR A 132 -16.62 19.16 -7.26
C THR A 132 -15.24 19.32 -6.63
N MET A 133 -14.60 20.48 -6.81
CA MET A 133 -13.36 20.80 -6.10
C MET A 133 -13.55 20.84 -4.58
N ASP A 134 -14.69 21.33 -4.13
CA ASP A 134 -14.93 21.62 -2.70
C ASP A 134 -15.72 20.52 -1.99
N LYS A 135 -16.43 19.65 -2.74
CA LYS A 135 -17.31 18.62 -2.16
C LYS A 135 -17.15 17.26 -2.83
N PHE A 136 -17.29 16.23 -2.03
CA PHE A 136 -17.36 14.86 -2.53
C PHE A 136 -18.75 14.56 -3.09
N GLY A 137 -18.82 13.79 -4.17
CA GLY A 137 -20.10 13.55 -4.85
C GLY A 137 -21.19 12.86 -4.01
N GLY A 138 -20.83 12.17 -2.92
CA GLY A 138 -21.82 11.65 -1.96
C GLY A 138 -22.50 12.74 -1.12
N GLU A 139 -21.72 13.74 -0.71
CA GLU A 139 -22.24 14.90 0.03
C GLU A 139 -23.17 15.72 -0.86
N ARG A 140 -22.74 15.98 -2.10
CA ARG A 140 -23.55 16.68 -3.08
C ARG A 140 -24.83 15.93 -3.44
N ALA A 141 -24.76 14.61 -3.58
CA ALA A 141 -25.94 13.80 -3.82
C ALA A 141 -26.99 13.94 -2.71
N ALA A 142 -26.54 14.01 -1.45
CA ALA A 142 -27.45 14.23 -0.32
C ALA A 142 -28.10 15.63 -0.36
N GLU A 143 -27.35 16.67 -0.69
CA GLU A 143 -27.87 18.05 -0.82
C GLU A 143 -28.89 18.19 -1.95
N GLU A 144 -28.61 17.59 -3.11
CA GLU A 144 -29.48 17.64 -4.29
C GLU A 144 -30.64 16.61 -4.22
N GLY A 145 -30.75 15.85 -3.12
CA GLY A 145 -31.78 14.82 -2.95
C GLY A 145 -31.64 13.62 -3.92
N ILE A 146 -30.44 13.43 -4.49
CA ILE A 146 -30.14 12.31 -5.38
C ILE A 146 -29.88 11.07 -4.52
N GLN A 147 -30.79 10.09 -4.59
CA GLN A 147 -30.58 8.80 -3.96
C GLN A 147 -29.44 8.04 -4.65
N ILE A 148 -28.39 7.73 -3.88
CA ILE A 148 -27.29 6.85 -4.30
C ILE A 148 -27.32 5.64 -3.38
N ASP A 149 -27.48 4.46 -3.97
CA ASP A 149 -27.41 3.21 -3.23
C ASP A 149 -25.96 2.75 -3.11
N GLU A 150 -25.33 3.09 -1.98
CA GLU A 150 -23.96 2.70 -1.72
C GLU A 150 -23.75 1.20 -1.50
N SER A 151 -24.81 0.46 -1.18
CA SER A 151 -24.71 -0.99 -0.94
C SER A 151 -24.34 -1.75 -2.21
N LYS A 152 -24.75 -1.23 -3.37
CA LYS A 152 -24.53 -1.86 -4.69
C LYS A 152 -23.07 -1.91 -5.14
N TYR A 153 -22.17 -1.14 -4.55
CA TYR A 153 -20.75 -1.11 -4.94
C TYR A 153 -19.77 -1.35 -3.79
N LYS A 154 -20.27 -1.78 -2.64
CA LYS A 154 -19.47 -2.38 -1.56
C LYS A 154 -19.33 -3.87 -1.87
N THR A 155 -18.10 -4.36 -1.91
CA THR A 155 -17.85 -5.80 -2.05
C THR A 155 -18.16 -6.47 -0.72
N SER A 156 -19.14 -7.38 -0.68
CA SER A 156 -19.40 -8.22 0.48
C SER A 156 -18.12 -8.98 0.84
N THR A 157 -17.69 -8.84 2.09
CA THR A 157 -16.49 -9.48 2.65
C THR A 157 -16.76 -10.94 2.97
#